data_AF-A0A3N5HP21-F1
#
_entry.id   AF-A0A3N5HP21-F1
#
_cell.length_a   1.000
_cell.length_b   1.000
_cell.length_c   1.000
_cell.angle_alpha   90.00
_cell.angle_beta   90.00
_cell.angle_gamma   90.00
#
_symmetry.space_group_name_H-M   'P 1'
#
loop_
_entity.id
_entity.type
_entity.pdbx_description
1 polymer ?
#
loop_
_entity_poly.entity_id
_entity_poly.type
_entity_poly.pdbx_seq_one_letter_code
_entity_poly.pdbx_strand_id
1 'polypeptide(L)'
;AAADAVLLIGDRAMHPPAGVYREIIDLGDWWYRLTGLPFVFAMWVARADVDCGLLEPILSGARDEGLRHLRQISEFEAGPHGLTVDDLLRYFEHHLQFTLGPDQLSGLKAYHAGVIEAGLLAAPTRVGPA
;
A
#
# COMPACT_ATOMS: atom_id res chain seq x y z
N ALA A 1 -21.73 11.79 16.91
CA ALA A 1 -20.74 11.35 17.92
C ALA A 1 -19.46 12.13 17.67
N ALA A 2 -18.78 12.61 18.71
CA ALA A 2 -17.43 13.17 18.59
C ALA A 2 -16.42 12.02 18.69
N ALA A 3 -15.39 12.05 17.86
CA ALA A 3 -14.29 11.07 17.87
C ALA A 3 -12.99 11.80 18.19
N ASP A 4 -12.12 11.17 18.98
CA ASP A 4 -10.84 11.76 19.41
C ASP A 4 -9.77 11.70 18.31
N ALA A 5 -9.92 10.80 17.33
CA ALA A 5 -9.00 10.60 16.22
C ALA A 5 -9.74 10.10 14.96
N VAL A 6 -9.06 10.16 13.81
CA VAL A 6 -9.55 9.65 12.52
C VAL A 6 -8.47 8.83 11.82
N LEU A 7 -8.88 7.73 11.19
CA LEU A 7 -8.04 6.96 10.27
C LEU A 7 -8.39 7.34 8.83
N LEU A 8 -7.38 7.71 8.05
CA LEU A 8 -7.51 8.10 6.65
C LEU A 8 -6.62 7.21 5.77
N ILE A 9 -7.09 6.90 4.57
CA ILE A 9 -6.34 6.18 3.51
C ILE A 9 -6.54 6.86 2.16
N GLY A 10 -5.69 6.53 1.19
CA GLY A 10 -5.73 7.10 -0.16
C GLY A 10 -5.40 8.59 -0.17
N ASP A 11 -5.88 9.31 -1.18
CA ASP A 11 -5.45 10.70 -1.45
C ASP A 11 -5.75 11.66 -0.30
N ARG A 12 -6.81 11.39 0.47
CA ARG A 12 -7.19 12.19 1.65
C ARG A 12 -6.14 12.14 2.76
N ALA A 13 -5.30 11.10 2.79
CA ALA A 13 -4.24 10.95 3.77
C ALA A 13 -2.92 11.64 3.34
N MET A 14 -2.76 12.01 2.07
CA MET A 14 -1.50 12.59 1.58
C MET A 14 -1.31 14.06 1.99
N HIS A 15 -2.39 14.82 2.16
CA HIS A 15 -2.36 16.19 2.66
C HIS A 15 -3.34 16.40 3.82
N PRO A 16 -3.03 15.88 5.01
CA PRO A 16 -3.82 16.18 6.20
C PRO A 16 -3.81 17.71 6.43
N PRO A 17 -4.96 18.33 6.75
CA PRO A 17 -5.02 19.77 6.97
C PRO A 17 -4.06 20.23 8.07
N ALA A 18 -3.20 21.19 7.73
CA ALA A 18 -2.23 21.76 8.67
C ALA A 18 -2.94 22.44 9.85
N GLY A 19 -2.45 22.21 11.07
CA GLY A 19 -2.98 22.81 12.29
C GLY A 19 -4.33 22.26 12.77
N VAL A 20 -4.90 21.27 12.08
CA VAL A 20 -6.16 20.62 12.50
C VAL A 20 -5.91 19.47 13.46
N TYR A 21 -4.92 18.63 13.18
CA TYR A 21 -4.61 17.47 14.00
C TYR A 21 -3.44 17.75 14.94
N ARG A 22 -3.57 17.29 16.19
CA ARG A 22 -2.49 17.38 17.19
C ARG A 22 -1.28 16.54 16.78
N GLU A 23 -1.53 15.35 16.24
CA GLU A 23 -0.51 14.41 15.78
C GLU A 23 -0.97 13.75 14.48
N ILE A 24 -0.02 13.43 13.60
CA ILE A 24 -0.23 12.69 12.36
C ILE A 24 0.71 11.49 12.40
N ILE A 25 0.15 10.29 12.31
CA ILE A 25 0.90 9.03 12.39
C ILE A 25 0.82 8.35 11.03
N ASP A 26 1.97 8.16 10.38
CA ASP A 26 2.10 7.27 9.22
C ASP A 26 2.16 5.81 9.72
N LEU A 27 1.15 5.02 9.38
CA LEU A 27 1.06 3.62 9.81
C LEU A 27 2.12 2.72 9.16
N GLY A 28 2.61 3.08 7.97
CA GLY A 28 3.72 2.40 7.31
C GLY A 28 5.05 2.64 8.03
N ASP A 29 5.34 3.90 8.38
CA ASP A 29 6.53 4.24 9.19
C ASP A 29 6.46 3.61 10.58
N TRP A 30 5.29 3.70 11.24
CA TRP A 30 5.09 3.09 12.56
C TRP A 30 5.31 1.57 12.54
N TRP A 31 4.76 0.87 11.53
CA TRP A 31 5.00 -0.55 11.31
C TRP A 31 6.48 -0.86 11.09
N TYR A 32 7.16 -0.08 10.24
CA TYR A 32 8.58 -0.27 9.96
C TYR A 32 9.44 -0.08 11.22
N ARG A 33 9.15 0.93 12.05
CA ARG A 33 9.84 1.12 13.34
C ARG A 33 9.61 -0.03 14.31
N LEU A 34 8.43 -0.62 14.31
CA LEU A 34 8.08 -1.73 15.19
C LEU A 34 8.72 -3.06 14.76
N THR A 35 8.78 -3.32 13.44
CA THR A 35 9.09 -4.66 12.91
C THR A 35 10.37 -4.73 12.08
N GLY A 36 10.86 -3.60 11.57
CA GLY A 36 11.93 -3.53 10.57
C GLY A 36 11.52 -4.05 9.19
N LEU A 37 10.24 -4.35 8.95
CA LEU A 37 9.74 -4.95 7.72
C LEU A 37 8.87 -3.97 6.92
N PRO A 38 8.82 -4.09 5.58
CA PRO A 38 7.83 -3.35 4.78
C PRO A 38 6.41 -3.82 5.09
N PHE A 39 5.43 -2.94 4.84
CA PHE A 39 4.00 -3.28 4.95
C PHE A 39 3.38 -3.51 3.56
N VAL A 40 2.54 -4.53 3.42
CA VAL A 40 1.83 -4.83 2.15
C VAL A 40 0.37 -4.39 2.29
N PHE A 41 0.02 -3.25 1.69
CA PHE A 41 -1.34 -2.71 1.74
C PHE A 41 -2.32 -3.43 0.80
N ALA A 42 -1.86 -3.84 -0.37
CA ALA A 42 -2.70 -4.46 -1.39
C ALA A 42 -1.89 -5.38 -2.31
N MET A 43 -2.56 -6.35 -2.90
CA MET A 43 -2.02 -7.25 -3.91
C MET A 43 -3.11 -7.70 -4.87
N TRP A 44 -2.73 -8.01 -6.10
CA TRP A 44 -3.59 -8.72 -7.04
C TRP A 44 -3.68 -10.18 -6.62
N VAL A 45 -4.90 -10.66 -6.40
CA VAL A 45 -5.16 -12.05 -5.98
C VAL A 45 -6.28 -12.64 -6.82
N ALA A 46 -6.11 -13.90 -7.20
CA ALA A 46 -7.14 -14.71 -7.84
C ALA A 46 -7.51 -15.88 -6.92
N ARG A 47 -8.70 -16.44 -7.12
CA ARG A 47 -9.05 -17.71 -6.46
C ARG A 47 -8.19 -18.83 -7.07
N ALA A 48 -7.88 -19.83 -6.25
CA ALA A 48 -6.99 -20.93 -6.67
C ALA A 48 -7.53 -21.76 -7.86
N ASP A 49 -8.83 -21.71 -8.13
CA ASP A 49 -9.49 -22.40 -9.24
C ASP A 49 -9.57 -21.57 -10.53
N VAL A 50 -9.05 -20.34 -10.53
CA VAL A 50 -9.05 -19.46 -11.70
C VAL A 50 -7.73 -19.59 -12.46
N ASP A 51 -7.83 -20.02 -13.72
CA ASP A 51 -6.70 -19.92 -14.66
C ASP A 51 -6.44 -18.45 -14.98
N CYS A 52 -5.30 -17.95 -14.51
CA CYS A 52 -4.90 -16.57 -14.73
C CYS A 52 -4.28 -16.36 -16.11
N GLY A 53 -4.00 -17.41 -16.89
CA GLY A 53 -3.52 -17.32 -18.27
C GLY A 53 -2.41 -16.28 -18.47
N LEU A 54 -2.72 -15.24 -19.25
CA LEU A 54 -1.79 -14.14 -19.59
C LEU A 54 -1.89 -12.93 -18.64
N LEU A 55 -2.68 -12.98 -17.56
CA LEU A 55 -2.90 -11.81 -16.69
C LEU A 55 -1.62 -11.37 -15.97
N GLU A 56 -0.81 -12.30 -15.48
CA GLU A 56 0.44 -11.98 -14.79
C GLU A 56 1.41 -11.16 -15.66
N PRO A 57 1.78 -11.58 -16.88
CA PRO A 57 2.67 -10.79 -17.73
C PRO A 57 2.02 -9.48 -18.22
N ILE A 58 0.70 -9.44 -18.43
CA ILE A 58 0.00 -8.20 -18.82
C ILE A 58 0.06 -7.17 -17.68
N LEU A 59 -0.31 -7.57 -16.47
CA LEU A 59 -0.34 -6.66 -15.31
C LEU A 59 1.07 -6.22 -14.91
N SER A 60 2.04 -7.13 -14.94
CA SER A 60 3.44 -6.82 -14.65
C SER A 60 4.03 -5.88 -15.71
N GLY A 61 3.76 -6.15 -16.99
CA GLY A 61 4.19 -5.28 -18.09
C GLY A 61 3.58 -3.88 -18.00
N ALA A 62 2.29 -3.78 -17.67
CA ALA A 62 1.61 -2.50 -17.47
C ALA A 62 2.18 -1.71 -16.28
N ARG A 63 2.47 -2.38 -15.16
CA ARG A 63 3.17 -1.77 -14.01
C ARG A 63 4.54 -1.23 -14.44
N ASP A 64 5.35 -2.05 -15.12
CA ASP A 64 6.72 -1.69 -15.49
C ASP A 64 6.75 -0.56 -16.53
N GLU A 65 5.76 -0.51 -17.43
CA GLU A 65 5.53 0.62 -18.32
C GLU A 65 5.18 1.89 -17.57
N GLY A 66 4.27 1.81 -16.58
CA GLY A 66 3.90 2.94 -15.73
C GLY A 66 5.08 3.48 -14.93
N LEU A 67 5.92 2.60 -14.37
CA LEU A 67 7.13 2.99 -13.63
C LEU A 67 8.14 3.73 -14.51
N ARG A 68 8.21 3.44 -15.82
CA ARG A 68 9.05 4.19 -16.77
C ARG A 68 8.47 5.56 -17.12
N HIS A 69 7.18 5.80 -16.84
CA HIS A 69 6.45 7.00 -17.23
C HIS A 69 5.83 7.75 -16.05
N LEU A 70 6.38 7.59 -14.84
CA LEU A 70 5.84 8.21 -13.61
C LEU A 70 5.63 9.72 -13.73
N ARG A 71 6.51 10.44 -14.43
CA ARG A 71 6.34 11.89 -14.66
C ARG A 71 5.10 12.20 -15.49
N GLN A 72 4.89 11.49 -16.60
CA GLN A 72 3.72 11.70 -17.44
C GLN A 72 2.43 11.37 -16.70
N ILE A 73 2.44 10.28 -15.92
CA ILE A 73 1.31 9.91 -15.05
C ILE A 73 1.06 11.02 -14.03
N SER A 74 2.11 11.52 -13.37
CA SER A 74 1.98 12.56 -12.35
C SER A 74 1.49 13.90 -12.93
N GLU A 75 1.91 14.26 -14.14
CA GLU A 75 1.43 15.46 -14.85
C GLU A 75 -0.05 15.34 -15.23
N PHE A 76 -0.49 14.14 -15.60
CA PHE A 76 -1.89 13.87 -15.95
C PHE A 76 -2.80 13.83 -14.72
N GLU A 77 -2.34 13.24 -13.62
CA GLU A 77 -3.11 13.02 -12.40
C GLU A 77 -3.02 14.18 -11.38
N ALA A 78 -2.14 15.16 -11.60
CA ALA A 78 -2.05 16.33 -10.74
C ALA A 78 -3.29 17.23 -10.87
N GLY A 79 -3.80 17.72 -9.73
CA GLY A 79 -4.93 18.66 -9.70
C GLY A 79 -6.24 18.13 -9.11
N PRO A 80 -6.85 17.05 -9.62
CA PRO A 80 -8.15 16.53 -9.15
C PRO A 80 -8.26 16.34 -7.63
N HIS A 81 -7.13 16.08 -6.97
CA HIS A 81 -7.04 15.81 -5.52
C HIS A 81 -6.19 16.83 -4.76
N GLY A 82 -5.83 17.96 -5.38
CA GLY A 82 -4.97 18.98 -4.78
C GLY A 82 -3.50 18.54 -4.59
N LEU A 83 -3.11 17.44 -5.24
CA LEU A 83 -1.74 16.93 -5.26
C LEU A 83 -0.95 17.61 -6.39
N THR A 84 0.26 18.05 -6.08
CA THR A 84 1.17 18.55 -7.11
C THR A 84 1.83 17.39 -7.85
N VAL A 85 2.39 17.67 -9.04
CA VAL A 85 3.20 16.70 -9.80
C VAL A 85 4.35 16.16 -8.94
N ASP A 86 5.00 17.02 -8.15
CA ASP A 86 6.12 16.62 -7.30
C ASP A 86 5.68 15.74 -6.13
N ASP A 87 4.49 15.98 -5.56
CA ASP A 87 3.93 15.11 -4.52
C ASP A 87 3.68 13.71 -5.06
N LEU A 88 3.07 13.62 -6.24
CA LEU A 88 2.78 12.35 -6.91
C LEU A 88 4.05 11.61 -7.31
N LEU A 89 5.03 12.30 -7.89
CA LEU A 89 6.33 11.72 -8.25
C LEU A 89 7.02 11.13 -7.02
N ARG A 90 7.15 11.93 -5.95
CA ARG A 90 7.77 11.46 -4.70
C ARG A 90 7.02 10.27 -4.13
N TYR A 91 5.70 10.30 -4.13
CA TYR A 91 4.88 9.21 -3.60
C TYR A 91 5.06 7.92 -4.41
N PHE A 92 4.92 7.98 -5.73
CA PHE A 92 5.06 6.81 -6.60
C PHE A 92 6.48 6.25 -6.64
N GLU A 93 7.50 7.11 -6.59
CA GLU A 93 8.90 6.69 -6.72
C GLU A 93 9.52 6.23 -5.39
N HIS A 94 9.17 6.86 -4.28
CA HIS A 94 9.87 6.65 -3.01
C HIS A 94 9.02 6.00 -1.93
N HIS A 95 7.69 6.15 -1.98
CA HIS A 95 6.80 5.67 -0.90
C HIS A 95 6.03 4.41 -1.27
N LEU A 96 5.96 4.06 -2.57
CA LEU A 96 5.33 2.83 -3.04
C LEU A 96 6.34 1.81 -3.56
N GLN A 97 6.10 0.55 -3.22
CA GLN A 97 6.79 -0.60 -3.78
C GLN A 97 5.75 -1.51 -4.44
N PHE A 98 5.88 -1.71 -5.76
CA PHE A 98 4.91 -2.43 -6.59
C PHE A 98 5.30 -3.88 -6.89
N THR A 99 6.38 -4.37 -6.27
CA THR A 99 6.84 -5.76 -6.37
C THR A 99 6.69 -6.48 -5.03
N LEU A 100 6.23 -7.73 -5.08
CA LEU A 100 6.08 -8.59 -3.91
C LEU A 100 7.34 -9.45 -3.76
N GLY A 101 8.39 -8.87 -3.15
CA GLY A 101 9.65 -9.56 -2.89
C GLY A 101 9.68 -10.33 -1.57
N PRO A 102 10.83 -10.94 -1.23
CA PRO A 102 11.01 -11.70 0.02
C PRO A 102 10.71 -10.89 1.29
N ASP A 103 11.09 -9.62 1.32
CA ASP A 103 10.87 -8.74 2.47
C ASP A 103 9.38 -8.38 2.62
N GLN A 104 8.71 -8.08 1.50
CA GLN A 104 7.25 -7.84 1.48
C GLN A 104 6.47 -9.09 1.91
N LEU A 105 6.88 -10.28 1.47
CA LEU A 105 6.30 -11.54 1.94
C LEU A 105 6.55 -11.77 3.44
N SER A 106 7.71 -11.36 3.96
CA SER A 106 8.03 -11.45 5.38
C SER A 106 7.15 -10.50 6.20
N GLY A 107 6.99 -9.26 5.74
CA GLY A 107 6.08 -8.27 6.34
C GLY A 107 4.62 -8.76 6.34
N LEU A 108 4.14 -9.32 5.24
CA LEU A 108 2.79 -9.89 5.14
C LEU A 108 2.57 -11.03 6.15
N LYS A 109 3.55 -11.94 6.30
CA LYS A 109 3.48 -13.03 7.28
C LYS A 109 3.47 -12.51 8.71
N ALA A 110 4.29 -11.51 9.01
CA ALA A 110 4.34 -10.87 10.32
C ALA A 110 2.99 -10.20 10.67
N TYR A 111 2.40 -9.46 9.72
CA TYR A 111 1.07 -8.87 9.91
C TYR A 111 0.02 -9.94 10.17
N HIS A 112 -0.04 -10.98 9.35
CA HIS A 112 -0.99 -12.08 9.53
C HIS A 112 -0.85 -12.77 10.91
N ALA A 113 0.38 -12.99 11.39
CA ALA A 113 0.61 -13.53 12.73
C ALA A 113 0.10 -12.59 13.83
N GLY A 114 0.37 -11.28 13.73
CA GLY A 114 -0.12 -10.29 14.70
C GLY A 114 -1.64 -10.16 14.71
N VAL A 115 -2.31 -10.28 13.57
CA VAL A 115 -3.78 -10.27 13.47
C VAL A 115 -4.39 -11.50 14.18
N ILE A 116 -3.75 -12.67 14.11
CA ILE A 116 -4.16 -13.88 14.85
C ILE A 116 -3.94 -13.69 16.35
N GLU A 117 -2.77 -13.17 16.76
CA GLU A 117 -2.45 -12.91 18.16
C GLU A 117 -3.44 -11.92 18.79
N ALA A 118 -3.86 -10.91 18.02
CA ALA A 118 -4.88 -9.94 18.42
C ALA A 118 -6.31 -10.52 18.44
N GLY A 119 -6.52 -11.78 18.02
CA GLY A 119 -7.83 -12.42 17.97
C GLY A 119 -8.77 -11.88 16.89
N LEU A 120 -8.24 -11.17 15.89
CA LEU A 120 -9.02 -10.57 14.80
C LEU A 120 -9.29 -11.53 13.64
N LEU A 121 -8.49 -12.60 13.53
CA LEU A 121 -8.72 -13.73 12.63
C LEU A 121 -8.66 -15.04 13.43
N ALA A 122 -9.58 -15.95 13.14
CA ALA A 122 -9.46 -17.34 13.57
C ALA A 122 -8.28 -18.01 12.83
N ALA A 123 -7.69 -19.05 13.46
CA ALA A 123 -6.53 -19.86 13.04
C ALA A 123 -6.10 -19.81 11.55
N PRO A 124 -4.79 -19.90 11.24
CA PRO A 124 -4.18 -19.38 10.02
C PRO A 124 -4.86 -19.86 8.74
N THR A 125 -5.42 -18.91 7.99
CA THR A 125 -5.84 -19.16 6.61
C THR A 125 -4.57 -19.14 5.76
N ARG A 126 -4.29 -20.22 5.01
CA ARG A 126 -3.07 -20.26 4.19
C ARG A 126 -3.13 -19.15 3.13
N VAL A 127 -2.18 -18.23 3.17
CA VAL A 127 -1.83 -17.44 1.98
C VAL A 127 -1.16 -18.44 1.03
N GLY A 128 -1.80 -18.71 -0.11
CA GLY A 128 -1.25 -19.57 -1.14
C GLY A 128 0.09 -19.03 -1.66
N PRO A 129 0.92 -19.87 -2.31
CA PRO A 129 2.09 -19.36 -2.99
C PRO A 129 1.66 -18.32 -4.03
N ALA A 130 2.46 -17.25 -4.14
CA ALA A 130 2.36 -16.28 -5.23
C ALA A 130 2.71 -16.95 -6.57
#